data_AF-A0A351SD84-F1
#
_entry.id   AF-A0A351SD84-F1
#
_cell.length_a   1.000
_cell.length_b   1.000
_cell.length_c   1.000
_cell.angle_alpha   90.00
_cell.angle_beta   90.00
_cell.angle_gamma   90.00
#
_symmetry.space_group_name_H-M   'P 1'
#
loop_
_entity.id
_entity.type
_entity.pdbx_description
1 polymer ?
#
loop_
_entity_poly.entity_id
_entity_poly.type
_entity_poly.pdbx_seq_one_letter_code
_entity_poly.pdbx_strand_id
1 'polypeptide(L)'
;MKKTLFTFLSCLIFGSLSAEDRTYDVEMIIFENSRAPISNTNYWKPEILVPNLSNTLAFPGDEAAEGHPSAPSAASKQQFIKLKSDTYFLNTQKQALSRSSRYNVLTHLRWRQPGLAKANALPLRIKAGTPFPLYLLSQPGHSLSTTTKPEKNFFFARDRQPELSELVSPIQGYPLDGSVTIYLGRYLHIVTDLILTLPTPESLPVSTGTIQESDVRLGKQSYRLNIHRRMRSKEIHYLDHPKFGLIVYIEEFKPSQDSSREES
;
A
#
# COMPACT_ATOMS: atom_id res chain seq x y z
N MET A 1 -65.65 37.88 4.89
CA MET A 1 -65.06 36.54 5.10
C MET A 1 -63.99 36.29 4.04
N LYS A 2 -62.71 36.54 4.33
CA LYS A 2 -61.58 36.19 3.45
C LYS A 2 -60.79 35.10 4.16
N LYS A 3 -60.74 33.89 3.60
CA LYS A 3 -60.01 32.74 4.16
C LYS A 3 -58.54 32.86 3.74
N THR A 4 -57.67 33.09 4.71
CA THR A 4 -56.22 32.91 4.63
C THR A 4 -55.91 31.41 4.56
N LEU A 5 -55.15 30.98 3.56
CA LEU A 5 -54.55 29.65 3.50
C LEU A 5 -53.04 29.81 3.71
N PHE A 6 -52.56 29.44 4.90
CA PHE A 6 -51.15 29.45 5.27
C PHE A 6 -50.60 28.05 5.00
N THR A 7 -49.93 27.85 3.87
CA THR A 7 -49.28 26.59 3.54
C THR A 7 -47.95 26.52 4.29
N PHE A 8 -47.91 25.76 5.39
CA PHE A 8 -46.68 25.44 6.11
C PHE A 8 -45.90 24.39 5.31
N LEU A 9 -44.94 24.85 4.49
CA LEU A 9 -43.98 23.98 3.83
C LEU A 9 -42.92 23.56 4.86
N SER A 10 -43.16 22.42 5.50
CA SER A 10 -42.18 21.76 6.37
C SER A 10 -41.00 21.28 5.52
N CYS A 11 -39.93 22.07 5.52
CA CYS A 11 -38.67 21.72 4.89
C CYS A 11 -37.95 20.71 5.81
N LEU A 12 -38.07 19.41 5.49
CA LEU A 12 -37.25 18.36 6.08
C LEU A 12 -35.79 18.59 5.67
N ILE A 13 -35.04 19.27 6.52
CA ILE A 13 -33.59 19.41 6.40
C ILE A 13 -32.99 18.03 6.69
N PHE A 14 -32.87 17.19 5.66
CA PHE A 14 -31.94 16.07 5.69
C PHE A 14 -30.53 16.65 5.64
N GLY A 15 -29.93 16.86 6.82
CA GLY A 15 -28.54 17.23 6.95
C GLY A 15 -27.67 16.18 6.26
N SER A 16 -27.17 16.53 5.07
CA SER A 16 -26.13 15.75 4.41
C SER A 16 -24.84 16.07 5.14
N LEU A 17 -24.43 15.23 6.12
CA LEU A 17 -23.05 15.28 6.59
C LEU A 17 -22.15 15.03 5.37
N SER A 18 -21.34 16.03 5.02
CA SER A 18 -20.37 15.90 3.94
C SER A 18 -19.38 14.78 4.30
N ALA A 19 -18.95 14.00 3.31
CA ALA A 19 -18.00 12.90 3.53
C ALA A 19 -16.70 13.36 4.22
N GLU A 20 -16.35 14.65 4.04
CA GLU A 20 -15.13 15.28 4.53
C GLU A 20 -15.10 15.53 6.05
N ASP A 21 -16.25 15.53 6.74
CA ASP A 21 -16.30 15.82 8.18
C ASP A 21 -15.92 14.62 9.06
N ARG A 22 -15.86 13.41 8.49
CA ARG A 22 -15.53 12.20 9.25
C ARG A 22 -14.05 11.89 9.15
N THR A 23 -13.47 11.49 10.28
CA THR A 23 -12.07 11.05 10.35
C THR A 23 -12.05 9.58 10.76
N TYR A 24 -11.12 8.81 10.21
CA TYR A 24 -10.99 7.39 10.49
C TYR A 24 -9.58 7.02 10.91
N ASP A 25 -9.49 6.17 11.93
CA ASP A 25 -8.29 5.43 12.26
C ASP A 25 -8.33 4.10 11.50
N VAL A 26 -7.30 3.88 10.69
CA VAL A 26 -7.10 2.64 9.94
C VAL A 26 -5.92 1.91 10.54
N GLU A 27 -6.12 0.64 10.86
CA GLU A 27 -5.10 -0.27 11.36
C GLU A 27 -4.96 -1.45 10.42
N MET A 28 -3.72 -1.83 10.10
CA MET A 28 -3.41 -2.86 9.13
C MET A 28 -2.20 -3.68 9.57
N ILE A 29 -2.33 -5.00 9.49
CA ILE A 29 -1.22 -5.95 9.53
C ILE A 29 -1.07 -6.54 8.14
N ILE A 30 0.15 -6.57 7.62
CA ILE A 30 0.50 -7.27 6.37
C ILE A 30 1.49 -8.37 6.71
N PHE A 31 1.22 -9.58 6.25
CA PHE A 31 2.03 -10.75 6.56
C PHE A 31 2.18 -11.66 5.35
N GLU A 32 3.34 -12.30 5.23
CA GLU A 32 3.63 -13.37 4.27
C GLU A 32 3.19 -14.72 4.86
N ASN A 33 2.73 -15.63 4.00
CA ASN A 33 2.53 -17.05 4.27
C ASN A 33 3.64 -17.88 3.62
N SER A 34 4.68 -18.19 4.41
CA SER A 34 5.89 -18.86 3.95
C SER A 34 5.68 -20.34 3.60
N ARG A 35 4.53 -20.93 3.97
CA ARG A 35 4.18 -22.32 3.61
C ARG A 35 3.18 -22.42 2.46
N ALA A 36 2.75 -21.31 1.87
CA ALA A 36 1.86 -21.39 0.73
C ALA A 36 2.57 -22.05 -0.45
N PRO A 37 1.90 -22.94 -1.21
CA PRO A 37 2.47 -23.50 -2.41
C PRO A 37 2.79 -22.37 -3.39
N ILE A 38 3.95 -22.46 -4.04
CA ILE A 38 4.25 -21.62 -5.21
C ILE A 38 3.32 -22.14 -6.32
N SER A 39 2.48 -21.28 -6.89
CA SER A 39 1.69 -21.69 -8.06
C SER A 39 2.66 -22.16 -9.15
N ASN A 40 2.36 -23.31 -9.73
CA ASN A 40 3.10 -24.02 -10.78
C ASN A 40 3.21 -23.27 -12.12
N THR A 41 2.99 -21.94 -12.13
CA THR A 41 3.36 -21.06 -13.23
C THR A 41 4.87 -21.12 -13.46
N ASN A 42 5.28 -21.94 -14.44
CA ASN A 42 6.54 -21.91 -15.17
C ASN A 42 7.71 -21.18 -14.46
N TYR A 43 8.40 -21.90 -13.59
CA TYR A 43 9.57 -21.45 -12.81
C TYR A 43 10.71 -20.81 -13.65
N TRP A 44 10.70 -21.02 -14.97
CA TRP A 44 11.67 -20.44 -15.90
C TRP A 44 11.34 -18.99 -16.31
N LYS A 45 10.23 -18.40 -15.83
CA LYS A 45 9.82 -17.01 -16.09
C LYS A 45 9.52 -16.24 -14.79
N PRO A 46 10.54 -15.82 -14.03
CA PRO A 46 10.32 -14.92 -12.91
C PRO A 46 9.78 -13.57 -13.41
N GLU A 47 8.48 -13.35 -13.22
CA GLU A 47 7.85 -12.05 -13.47
C GLU A 47 8.02 -11.20 -12.20
N ILE A 48 8.97 -10.26 -12.23
CA ILE A 48 9.02 -9.20 -11.22
C ILE A 48 7.93 -8.21 -11.58
N LEU A 49 7.01 -7.98 -10.66
CA LEU A 49 5.96 -6.99 -10.83
C LEU A 49 6.42 -5.67 -10.20
N VAL A 50 6.21 -4.56 -10.92
CA VAL A 50 6.44 -3.21 -10.38
C VAL A 50 5.07 -2.57 -10.10
N PRO A 51 4.82 -2.07 -8.87
CA PRO A 51 3.56 -1.43 -8.56
C PRO A 51 3.43 -0.11 -9.33
N ASN A 52 2.21 0.25 -9.71
CA ASN A 52 1.96 1.61 -10.18
C ASN A 52 1.95 2.55 -8.96
N LEU A 53 2.98 3.37 -8.86
CA LEU A 53 3.18 4.30 -7.75
C LEU A 53 2.92 5.75 -8.14
N SER A 54 2.48 6.00 -9.38
CA SER A 54 2.12 7.34 -9.83
C SER A 54 1.00 7.89 -8.94
N ASN A 55 1.21 9.08 -8.37
CA ASN A 55 0.26 9.76 -7.47
C ASN A 55 0.07 9.13 -6.09
N THR A 56 0.96 8.22 -5.67
CA THR A 56 0.93 7.71 -4.30
C THR A 56 1.47 8.75 -3.31
N LEU A 57 0.81 8.86 -2.16
CA LEU A 57 1.32 9.58 -1.01
C LEU A 57 2.33 8.68 -0.29
N ALA A 58 3.49 9.23 0.12
CA ALA A 58 4.38 8.52 1.04
C ALA A 58 3.66 8.25 2.38
N PHE A 59 3.96 7.12 3.02
CA PHE A 59 3.39 6.83 4.34
C PHE A 59 3.80 7.92 5.35
N PRO A 60 2.94 8.32 6.31
CA PRO A 60 3.28 9.39 7.22
C PRO A 60 4.49 9.02 8.08
N GLY A 61 5.49 9.89 8.10
CA GLY A 61 6.77 9.66 8.78
C GLY A 61 7.83 8.96 7.91
N ASP A 62 7.52 8.58 6.67
CA ASP A 62 8.53 8.22 5.68
C ASP A 62 9.05 9.50 5.01
N GLU A 63 10.36 9.56 4.79
CA GLU A 63 10.97 10.60 3.98
C GLU A 63 10.36 10.60 2.58
N ALA A 64 10.04 11.79 2.07
CA ALA A 64 9.56 11.93 0.70
C ALA A 64 10.65 11.40 -0.23
N ALA A 65 10.45 10.22 -0.82
CA ALA A 65 11.44 9.65 -1.73
C ALA A 65 11.78 10.68 -2.82
N GLU A 66 13.02 11.19 -2.78
CA GLU A 66 13.51 12.14 -3.76
C GLU A 66 13.38 11.53 -5.15
N GLY A 67 12.75 12.27 -6.08
CA GLY A 67 12.66 11.87 -7.49
C GLY A 67 11.37 11.19 -7.94
N HIS A 68 10.30 11.12 -7.14
CA HIS A 68 8.99 10.70 -7.66
C HIS A 68 8.21 11.88 -8.28
N PRO A 69 7.91 11.83 -9.60
CA PRO A 69 7.12 12.87 -10.25
C PRO A 69 5.67 12.76 -9.78
N SER A 70 5.13 13.88 -9.30
CA SER A 70 3.73 14.04 -8.86
C SER A 70 3.37 13.33 -7.55
N ALA A 71 4.11 13.59 -6.47
CA ALA A 71 3.58 13.34 -5.13
C ALA A 71 2.42 14.33 -4.84
N PRO A 72 1.32 13.91 -4.21
CA PRO A 72 0.33 14.85 -3.68
C PRO A 72 1.02 15.87 -2.77
N SER A 73 0.57 17.13 -2.80
CA SER A 73 1.26 18.24 -2.14
C SER A 73 1.57 17.96 -0.66
N ALA A 74 2.58 18.64 -0.10
CA ALA A 74 2.91 18.55 1.33
C ALA A 74 1.68 18.78 2.26
N ALA A 75 0.67 19.55 1.82
CA ALA A 75 -0.57 19.76 2.57
C ALA A 75 -1.44 18.48 2.66
N SER A 76 -1.46 17.65 1.62
CA SER A 76 -2.16 16.36 1.66
C SER A 76 -1.49 15.37 2.61
N LYS A 77 -0.15 15.46 2.80
CA LYS A 77 0.57 14.67 3.81
C LYS A 77 0.17 15.02 5.24
N GLN A 78 -0.14 16.30 5.51
CA GLN A 78 -0.48 16.77 6.86
C GLN A 78 -1.82 16.20 7.36
N GLN A 79 -2.71 15.78 6.46
CA GLN A 79 -4.00 15.17 6.82
C GLN A 79 -3.89 13.68 7.22
N PHE A 80 -2.76 13.04 6.92
CA PHE A 80 -2.52 11.63 7.24
C PHE A 80 -1.51 11.55 8.39
N ILE A 81 -1.92 10.94 9.50
CA ILE A 81 -1.11 10.95 10.73
C ILE A 81 -0.83 9.51 11.15
N LYS A 82 0.45 9.12 11.18
CA LYS A 82 0.86 7.82 11.75
C LYS A 82 0.61 7.85 13.26
N LEU A 83 -0.11 6.86 13.77
CA LEU A 83 -0.39 6.72 15.19
C LEU A 83 0.70 5.88 15.87
N LYS A 84 0.89 6.06 17.18
CA LYS A 84 1.87 5.29 17.97
C LYS A 84 1.30 3.91 18.30
N SER A 85 2.19 2.93 18.44
CA SER A 85 1.86 1.51 18.55
C SER A 85 1.39 1.01 19.92
N ASP A 86 1.42 1.86 20.95
CA ASP A 86 1.16 1.50 22.35
C ASP A 86 -0.23 0.91 22.61
N THR A 87 -1.20 1.19 21.73
CA THR A 87 -2.61 0.84 21.92
C THR A 87 -3.29 0.27 20.67
N TYR A 88 -2.49 -0.28 19.74
CA TYR A 88 -3.01 -0.91 18.52
C TYR A 88 -4.03 -2.03 18.82
N PHE A 89 -5.18 -1.97 18.15
CA PHE A 89 -6.31 -2.88 18.36
C PHE A 89 -5.99 -4.30 17.90
N LEU A 90 -5.22 -4.44 16.82
CA LEU A 90 -4.86 -5.72 16.20
C LEU A 90 -3.65 -6.40 16.85
N ASN A 91 -3.20 -5.95 18.03
CA ASN A 91 -2.05 -6.53 18.73
C ASN A 91 -2.21 -8.03 19.01
N THR A 92 -3.41 -8.48 19.34
CA THR A 92 -3.72 -9.90 19.54
C THR A 92 -3.54 -10.72 18.26
N GLN A 93 -3.99 -10.20 17.12
CA GLN A 93 -3.87 -10.84 15.81
C GLN A 93 -2.41 -10.88 15.36
N LYS A 94 -1.65 -9.79 15.56
CA LYS A 94 -0.20 -9.76 15.33
C LYS A 94 0.48 -10.85 16.14
N GLN A 95 0.19 -10.95 17.44
CA GLN A 95 0.80 -11.94 18.33
C GLN A 95 0.45 -13.38 17.90
N ALA A 96 -0.79 -13.63 17.49
CA ALA A 96 -1.20 -14.93 16.98
C ALA A 96 -0.43 -15.32 15.69
N LEU A 97 -0.25 -14.38 14.76
CA LEU A 97 0.58 -14.60 13.56
C LEU A 97 2.03 -14.90 13.92
N SER A 98 2.64 -14.09 14.81
CA SER A 98 4.04 -14.25 15.21
C SER A 98 4.33 -15.55 15.97
N ARG A 99 3.34 -16.18 16.59
CA ARG A 99 3.49 -17.50 17.25
C ARG A 99 3.61 -18.66 16.26
N SER A 100 3.24 -18.46 15.00
CA SER A 100 3.27 -19.51 13.97
C SER A 100 4.43 -19.29 13.02
N SER A 101 5.27 -20.32 12.83
CA SER A 101 6.32 -20.30 11.80
C SER A 101 5.79 -20.33 10.36
N ARG A 102 4.46 -20.44 10.16
CA ARG A 102 3.82 -20.32 8.85
C ARG A 102 3.79 -18.88 8.35
N TYR A 103 3.76 -17.91 9.25
CA TYR A 103 3.54 -16.50 8.90
C TYR A 103 4.74 -15.65 9.28
N ASN A 104 5.07 -14.71 8.41
CA ASN A 104 6.06 -13.68 8.67
C ASN A 104 5.35 -12.32 8.62
N VAL A 105 5.27 -11.61 9.75
CA VAL A 105 4.63 -10.30 9.83
C VAL A 105 5.58 -9.26 9.22
N LEU A 106 5.20 -8.71 8.07
CA LEU A 106 6.01 -7.74 7.34
C LEU A 106 5.88 -6.34 7.94
N THR A 107 4.65 -5.94 8.31
CA THR A 107 4.40 -4.65 8.97
C THR A 107 3.10 -4.65 9.76
N HIS A 108 3.02 -3.77 10.76
CA HIS A 108 1.80 -3.45 11.53
C HIS A 108 1.72 -1.94 11.68
N LEU A 109 0.77 -1.34 10.98
CA LEU A 109 0.64 0.10 10.81
C LEU A 109 -0.72 0.55 11.34
N ARG A 110 -0.75 1.76 11.90
CA ARG A 110 -1.98 2.47 12.17
C ARG A 110 -1.80 3.93 11.79
N TRP A 111 -2.79 4.49 11.11
CA TRP A 111 -2.80 5.91 10.76
C TRP A 111 -4.21 6.47 10.80
N ARG A 112 -4.29 7.78 10.96
CA ARG A 112 -5.50 8.57 10.90
C ARG A 112 -5.59 9.27 9.55
N GLN A 113 -6.77 9.33 8.95
CA GLN A 113 -7.03 10.06 7.71
C GLN A 113 -8.47 10.59 7.66
N PRO A 114 -8.73 11.65 6.86
CA PRO A 114 -10.09 12.08 6.56
C PRO A 114 -10.86 11.03 5.72
N GLY A 115 -12.18 11.02 5.87
CA GLY A 115 -13.13 10.18 5.14
C GLY A 115 -13.36 10.67 3.70
N LEU A 116 -12.28 10.84 2.93
CA LEU A 116 -12.34 11.43 1.59
C LEU A 116 -13.30 10.66 0.67
N ALA A 117 -14.06 11.39 -0.14
CA ALA A 117 -14.85 10.81 -1.21
C ALA A 117 -13.94 10.13 -2.26
N LYS A 118 -14.46 9.15 -3.00
CA LYS A 118 -13.70 8.40 -4.01
C LYS A 118 -12.89 9.28 -4.98
N ALA A 119 -13.48 10.41 -5.41
CA ALA A 119 -12.84 11.33 -6.37
C ALA A 119 -11.61 12.05 -5.80
N ASN A 120 -11.55 12.21 -4.47
CA ASN A 120 -10.48 12.90 -3.76
C ASN A 120 -9.58 11.93 -2.97
N ALA A 121 -9.84 10.63 -3.08
CA ALA A 121 -9.13 9.62 -2.31
C ALA A 121 -7.65 9.55 -2.73
N LEU A 122 -6.77 9.49 -1.73
CA LEU A 122 -5.33 9.47 -1.96
C LEU A 122 -4.77 8.07 -1.69
N PRO A 123 -4.13 7.43 -2.69
CA PRO A 123 -3.44 6.16 -2.48
C PRO A 123 -2.23 6.34 -1.59
N LEU A 124 -2.14 5.57 -0.50
CA LEU A 124 -0.99 5.57 0.40
C LEU A 124 -0.02 4.47 -0.01
N ARG A 125 1.25 4.81 -0.26
CA ARG A 125 2.28 3.82 -0.55
C ARG A 125 2.65 3.08 0.73
N ILE A 126 2.62 1.76 0.68
CA ILE A 126 3.02 0.89 1.80
C ILE A 126 4.24 0.10 1.38
N LYS A 127 5.34 0.26 2.13
CA LYS A 127 6.57 -0.51 1.95
C LYS A 127 6.90 -1.29 3.22
N ALA A 128 7.37 -2.52 3.09
CA ALA A 128 7.76 -3.32 4.25
C ALA A 128 8.79 -4.41 3.92
N GLY A 129 9.44 -4.91 4.98
CA GLY A 129 10.50 -5.91 4.90
C GLY A 129 11.89 -5.29 4.72
N THR A 130 12.91 -6.15 4.73
CA THR A 130 14.32 -5.74 4.58
C THR A 130 14.57 -5.26 3.15
N PRO A 131 15.00 -4.01 2.94
CA PRO A 131 15.27 -3.50 1.60
C PRO A 131 16.35 -4.33 0.90
N PHE A 132 16.27 -4.39 -0.43
CA PHE A 132 17.24 -5.09 -1.26
C PHE A 132 17.56 -4.29 -2.53
N PRO A 133 18.75 -4.47 -3.13
CA PRO A 133 19.04 -3.88 -4.43
C PRO A 133 18.15 -4.52 -5.51
N LEU A 134 17.36 -3.69 -6.19
CA LEU A 134 16.58 -4.08 -7.37
C LEU A 134 17.27 -3.49 -8.60
N TYR A 135 17.80 -4.38 -9.43
CA TYR A 135 18.38 -4.03 -10.71
C TYR A 135 17.27 -3.95 -11.74
N LEU A 136 17.05 -2.77 -12.29
CA LEU A 136 16.12 -2.56 -13.39
C LEU A 136 16.87 -2.68 -14.71
N LEU A 137 16.25 -3.33 -15.69
CA LEU A 137 16.81 -3.45 -17.03
C LEU A 137 16.41 -2.22 -17.83
N SER A 138 17.40 -1.50 -18.38
CA SER A 138 17.14 -0.42 -19.34
C SER A 138 16.80 -1.02 -20.70
N GLN A 139 15.78 -0.51 -21.40
CA GLN A 139 15.58 -0.88 -22.81
C GLN A 139 16.75 -0.35 -23.66
N PRO A 140 17.25 -1.12 -24.64
CA PRO A 140 18.18 -0.60 -25.65
C PRO A 140 17.53 0.58 -26.39
N GLY A 141 18.17 1.75 -26.40
CA GLY A 141 17.68 2.94 -27.11
C GLY A 141 16.80 3.90 -26.30
N HIS A 142 16.48 3.59 -25.04
CA HIS A 142 15.82 4.54 -24.12
C HIS A 142 16.83 5.10 -23.12
N SER A 143 17.21 6.37 -23.25
CA SER A 143 18.01 7.03 -22.23
C SER A 143 17.13 7.33 -21.01
N LEU A 144 17.67 7.09 -19.81
CA LEU A 144 17.01 7.40 -18.55
C LEU A 144 16.94 8.93 -18.35
N SER A 145 16.01 9.57 -19.03
CA SER A 145 15.69 10.98 -18.81
C SER A 145 14.91 11.06 -17.50
N THR A 146 15.49 11.73 -16.49
CA THR A 146 14.94 11.94 -15.12
C THR A 146 13.56 12.62 -15.07
N THR A 147 13.00 12.97 -16.22
CA THR A 147 11.70 13.61 -16.40
C THR A 147 10.61 12.65 -16.91
N THR A 148 10.95 11.42 -17.29
CA THR A 148 9.99 10.46 -17.87
C THR A 148 9.58 9.45 -16.81
N LYS A 149 8.26 9.25 -16.67
CA LYS A 149 7.66 8.33 -15.70
C LYS A 149 8.33 6.93 -15.76
N PRO A 150 8.95 6.46 -14.65
CA PRO A 150 9.76 5.24 -14.63
C PRO A 150 9.01 4.02 -15.19
N GLU A 151 7.70 3.89 -14.92
CA GLU A 151 6.93 2.71 -15.33
C GLU A 151 6.82 2.45 -16.84
N LYS A 152 7.20 3.41 -17.70
CA LYS A 152 7.13 3.27 -19.16
C LYS A 152 8.43 2.80 -19.83
N ASN A 153 9.56 2.83 -19.12
CA ASN A 153 10.88 2.57 -19.71
C ASN A 153 11.50 1.22 -19.29
N PHE A 154 10.85 0.45 -18.43
CA PHE A 154 11.40 -0.82 -17.94
C PHE A 154 10.80 -2.02 -18.68
N PHE A 155 11.66 -2.86 -19.27
CA PHE A 155 11.31 -4.21 -19.69
C PHE A 155 11.68 -5.18 -18.58
N PHE A 156 10.84 -6.18 -18.34
CA PHE A 156 11.30 -7.42 -17.71
C PHE A 156 11.82 -8.30 -18.83
N ALA A 157 13.01 -8.88 -18.63
CA ALA A 157 13.67 -9.81 -19.55
C ALA A 157 12.74 -10.97 -19.93
N ARG A 158 11.90 -10.75 -20.94
CA ARG A 158 10.88 -11.70 -21.38
C ARG A 158 11.51 -12.86 -22.15
N ASP A 159 12.68 -12.61 -22.77
CA ASP A 159 13.27 -13.51 -23.77
C ASP A 159 14.82 -13.66 -23.69
N ARG A 160 15.55 -12.96 -22.79
CA ARG A 160 17.03 -13.03 -22.71
C ARG A 160 17.57 -12.69 -21.30
N GLN A 161 18.63 -13.37 -20.86
CA GLN A 161 19.40 -12.98 -19.67
C GLN A 161 20.07 -11.60 -19.90
N PRO A 162 19.81 -10.59 -19.05
CA PRO A 162 20.38 -9.27 -19.23
C PRO A 162 21.90 -9.29 -19.05
N GLU A 163 22.63 -8.59 -19.93
CA GLU A 163 24.07 -8.41 -19.78
C GLU A 163 24.36 -7.49 -18.58
N LEU A 164 25.50 -7.68 -17.89
CA LEU A 164 25.88 -6.83 -16.74
C LEU A 164 25.95 -5.34 -17.09
N SER A 165 26.18 -5.02 -18.38
CA SER A 165 26.19 -3.67 -18.93
C SER A 165 24.79 -3.05 -19.12
N GLU A 166 23.71 -3.85 -19.07
CA GLU A 166 22.31 -3.42 -19.17
C GLU A 166 21.68 -3.14 -17.80
N LEU A 167 22.36 -3.52 -16.71
CA LEU A 167 21.92 -3.26 -15.35
C LEU A 167 22.15 -1.79 -15.00
N VAL A 168 21.06 -1.05 -14.82
CA VAL A 168 21.11 0.31 -14.26
C VAL A 168 21.53 0.21 -12.78
N SER A 169 22.13 1.28 -12.24
CA SER A 169 22.40 1.41 -10.79
C SER A 169 21.23 0.89 -9.97
N PRO A 170 21.46 -0.02 -9.00
CA PRO A 170 20.38 -0.66 -8.29
C PRO A 170 19.55 0.39 -7.55
N ILE A 171 18.25 0.35 -7.79
CA ILE A 171 17.33 1.11 -6.94
C ILE A 171 17.06 0.31 -5.67
N GLN A 172 16.71 1.00 -4.59
CA GLN A 172 16.31 0.33 -3.36
C GLN A 172 14.89 -0.24 -3.53
N GLY A 173 14.78 -1.57 -3.60
CA GLY A 173 13.53 -2.31 -3.58
C GLY A 173 13.14 -2.76 -2.18
N TYR A 174 11.87 -3.07 -1.98
CA TYR A 174 11.32 -3.62 -0.75
C TYR A 174 10.62 -4.95 -1.04
N PRO A 175 10.64 -5.93 -0.12
CA PRO A 175 9.86 -7.17 -0.25
C PRO A 175 8.39 -6.90 -0.49
N LEU A 176 7.79 -5.97 0.26
CA LEU A 176 6.44 -5.50 0.01
C LEU A 176 6.50 -4.06 -0.47
N ASP A 177 5.86 -3.77 -1.61
CA ASP A 177 5.64 -2.41 -2.11
C ASP A 177 4.31 -2.33 -2.85
N GLY A 178 3.68 -1.17 -2.83
CA GLY A 178 2.38 -0.96 -3.48
C GLY A 178 1.57 0.14 -2.83
N SER A 179 0.27 0.18 -3.16
CA SER A 179 -0.64 1.21 -2.67
C SER A 179 -1.86 0.64 -1.96
N VAL A 180 -2.35 1.41 -0.99
CA VAL A 180 -3.62 1.19 -0.31
C VAL A 180 -4.41 2.49 -0.34
N THR A 181 -5.62 2.45 -0.87
CA THR A 181 -6.54 3.58 -0.89
C THR A 181 -7.75 3.28 -0.04
N ILE A 182 -8.09 4.19 0.87
CA ILE A 182 -9.33 4.14 1.65
C ILE A 182 -10.18 5.34 1.25
N TYR A 183 -11.48 5.13 1.07
CA TYR A 183 -12.40 6.23 0.80
C TYR A 183 -13.80 5.94 1.34
N LEU A 184 -14.57 7.01 1.51
CA LEU A 184 -15.95 6.97 1.96
C LEU A 184 -16.90 7.23 0.78
N GLY A 185 -17.83 6.31 0.55
CA GLY A 185 -19.04 6.55 -0.24
C GLY A 185 -20.27 6.38 0.65
N ARG A 186 -21.25 5.59 0.22
CA ARG A 186 -22.28 5.07 1.15
C ARG A 186 -21.68 4.18 2.25
N TYR A 187 -20.52 3.59 1.96
CA TYR A 187 -19.77 2.72 2.86
C TYR A 187 -18.29 3.07 2.79
N LEU A 188 -17.50 2.58 3.74
CA LEU A 188 -16.05 2.58 3.63
C LEU A 188 -15.63 1.58 2.55
N HIS A 189 -14.63 1.94 1.77
CA HIS A 189 -14.01 1.06 0.79
C HIS A 189 -12.50 1.03 0.99
N ILE A 190 -11.92 -0.14 0.73
CA ILE A 190 -10.48 -0.34 0.58
C ILE A 190 -10.20 -0.79 -0.85
N VAL A 191 -9.16 -0.22 -1.45
CA VAL A 191 -8.57 -0.65 -2.71
C VAL A 191 -7.09 -0.89 -2.46
N THR A 192 -6.61 -2.08 -2.78
CA THR A 192 -5.20 -2.45 -2.65
C THR A 192 -4.60 -2.73 -4.01
N ASP A 193 -3.35 -2.33 -4.18
CA ASP A 193 -2.49 -2.80 -5.25
C ASP A 193 -1.10 -3.06 -4.67
N LEU A 194 -0.97 -4.23 -4.02
CA LEU A 194 0.23 -4.60 -3.27
C LEU A 194 0.97 -5.73 -3.98
N ILE A 195 2.30 -5.64 -4.01
CA ILE A 195 3.18 -6.64 -4.59
C ILE A 195 4.15 -7.11 -3.51
N LEU A 196 4.18 -8.43 -3.30
CA LEU A 196 5.18 -9.12 -2.49
C LEU A 196 6.20 -9.78 -3.42
N THR A 197 7.47 -9.39 -3.32
CA THR A 197 8.60 -9.95 -4.05
C THR A 197 9.50 -10.72 -3.11
N LEU A 198 9.60 -12.03 -3.31
CA LEU A 198 10.40 -12.93 -2.48
C LEU A 198 11.56 -13.51 -3.27
N PRO A 199 12.71 -13.81 -2.62
CA PRO A 199 13.75 -14.61 -3.26
C PRO A 199 13.23 -16.02 -3.59
N THR A 200 13.66 -16.56 -4.72
CA THR A 200 13.38 -17.92 -5.17
C THR A 200 14.55 -18.80 -4.72
N PRO A 201 14.30 -19.98 -4.10
CA PRO A 201 15.35 -20.85 -3.57
C PRO A 201 16.41 -21.31 -4.59
N GLU A 202 16.13 -21.18 -5.88
CA GLU A 202 17.02 -21.57 -6.98
C GLU A 202 18.00 -20.47 -7.43
N SER A 203 18.04 -19.31 -6.75
CA SER A 203 19.18 -18.38 -6.88
C SER A 203 20.41 -19.03 -6.25
N LEU A 204 21.31 -19.55 -7.08
CA LEU A 204 22.61 -20.02 -6.61
C LEU A 204 23.32 -18.88 -5.85
N PRO A 205 24.01 -19.19 -4.74
CA PRO A 205 24.75 -18.17 -3.99
C PRO A 205 25.80 -17.56 -4.92
N VAL A 206 25.77 -16.22 -5.04
CA VAL A 206 26.89 -15.45 -5.61
C VAL A 206 28.07 -15.69 -4.67
N SER A 207 28.92 -16.64 -5.02
CA SER A 207 30.22 -16.82 -4.37
C SER A 207 30.99 -15.52 -4.53
N THR A 208 31.42 -14.95 -3.41
CA THR A 208 32.25 -13.74 -3.34
C THR A 208 33.59 -14.01 -4.03
N GLY A 209 33.62 -13.83 -5.35
CA GLY A 209 34.79 -14.11 -6.19
C GLY A 209 34.39 -14.12 -7.65
N THR A 210 34.60 -12.99 -8.32
CA THR A 210 34.40 -12.79 -9.78
C THR A 210 32.98 -13.06 -10.27
N ILE A 211 32.17 -12.00 -10.40
CA ILE A 211 30.83 -12.11 -11.01
C ILE A 211 31.00 -12.52 -12.48
N GLN A 212 30.66 -13.77 -12.81
CA GLN A 212 30.55 -14.23 -14.20
C GLN A 212 29.13 -13.97 -14.72
N GLU A 213 29.04 -13.63 -16.00
CA GLU A 213 27.85 -13.20 -16.75
C GLU A 213 26.68 -14.20 -16.68
N SER A 214 26.97 -15.47 -16.36
CA SER A 214 26.00 -16.57 -16.16
C SER A 214 25.21 -16.51 -14.85
N ASP A 215 25.65 -15.74 -13.86
CA ASP A 215 25.14 -15.85 -12.48
C ASP A 215 24.00 -14.87 -12.14
N VAL A 216 23.64 -13.96 -13.05
CA VAL A 216 22.53 -13.01 -12.85
C VAL A 216 21.19 -13.67 -13.24
N ARG A 217 20.84 -14.75 -12.55
CA ARG A 217 19.44 -15.18 -12.49
C ARG A 217 18.75 -14.32 -11.45
N LEU A 218 17.78 -13.49 -11.87
CA LEU A 218 16.88 -12.83 -10.93
C LEU A 218 16.00 -13.91 -10.27
N GLY A 219 16.54 -14.62 -9.29
CA GLY A 219 15.82 -15.58 -8.46
C GLY A 219 14.91 -14.85 -7.50
N LYS A 220 13.93 -14.12 -8.03
CA LYS A 220 12.88 -13.43 -7.29
C LYS A 220 11.55 -13.68 -7.98
N GLN A 221 10.51 -13.88 -7.18
CA GLN A 221 9.15 -14.07 -7.64
C GLN A 221 8.24 -13.06 -6.98
N SER A 222 7.41 -12.39 -7.78
CA SER A 222 6.43 -11.44 -7.29
C SER A 222 5.02 -12.04 -7.24
N TYR A 223 4.25 -11.59 -6.25
CA TYR A 223 2.86 -11.96 -6.03
C TYR A 223 2.04 -10.69 -5.81
N ARG A 224 0.91 -10.54 -6.52
CA ARG A 224 0.10 -9.33 -6.47
C ARG A 224 -1.23 -9.57 -5.78
N LEU A 225 -1.60 -8.64 -4.90
CA LEU A 225 -2.90 -8.56 -4.26
C LEU A 225 -3.59 -7.26 -4.71
N ASN A 226 -4.45 -7.41 -5.70
CA ASN A 226 -5.29 -6.34 -6.23
C ASN A 226 -6.75 -6.59 -5.82
N ILE A 227 -7.22 -5.90 -4.78
CA ILE A 227 -8.54 -6.12 -4.19
C ILE A 227 -9.26 -4.78 -4.05
N HIS A 228 -10.54 -4.76 -4.42
CA HIS A 228 -11.46 -3.69 -4.05
C HIS A 228 -12.59 -4.28 -3.21
N ARG A 229 -12.75 -3.81 -1.98
CA ARG A 229 -13.77 -4.32 -1.05
C ARG A 229 -14.47 -3.22 -0.28
N ARG A 230 -15.74 -3.44 0.05
CA ARG A 230 -16.48 -2.66 1.06
C ARG A 230 -16.05 -3.09 2.46
N MET A 231 -15.83 -2.12 3.33
CA MET A 231 -15.44 -2.28 4.73
C MET A 231 -16.57 -1.85 5.66
N ARG A 232 -16.68 -2.53 6.79
CA ARG A 232 -17.55 -2.13 7.90
C ARG A 232 -16.67 -1.53 9.00
N SER A 233 -17.14 -0.43 9.58
CA SER A 233 -16.45 0.19 10.70
C SER A 233 -16.51 -0.73 11.92
N LYS A 234 -15.43 -0.78 12.69
CA LYS A 234 -15.26 -1.61 13.90
C LYS A 234 -15.32 -3.13 13.65
N GLU A 235 -15.08 -3.57 12.42
CA GLU A 235 -14.98 -4.99 12.07
C GLU A 235 -13.57 -5.31 11.56
N ILE A 236 -13.10 -6.52 11.91
CA ILE A 236 -11.84 -7.05 11.38
C ILE A 236 -12.13 -7.70 10.03
N HIS A 237 -11.41 -7.25 9.01
CA HIS A 237 -11.47 -7.78 7.66
C HIS A 237 -10.18 -8.48 7.28
N TYR A 238 -10.31 -9.67 6.69
CA TYR A 238 -9.21 -10.42 6.09
C TYR A 238 -9.26 -10.28 4.57
N LEU A 239 -8.15 -9.86 3.96
CA LEU A 239 -7.97 -9.79 2.51
C LEU A 239 -6.77 -10.67 2.14
N ASP A 240 -7.01 -11.73 1.37
CA ASP A 240 -6.02 -12.78 1.20
C ASP A 240 -5.56 -13.01 -0.23
N HIS A 241 -4.29 -13.38 -0.28
CA HIS A 241 -3.64 -14.04 -1.39
C HIS A 241 -2.95 -15.29 -0.79
N PRO A 242 -2.77 -16.40 -1.54
CA PRO A 242 -2.13 -17.60 -1.00
C PRO A 242 -0.80 -17.30 -0.28
N LYS A 243 0.04 -16.45 -0.88
CA LYS A 243 1.38 -16.09 -0.40
C LYS A 243 1.46 -15.01 0.65
N PHE A 244 0.45 -14.16 0.80
CA PHE A 244 0.45 -13.08 1.79
C PHE A 244 -0.97 -12.52 1.98
N GLY A 245 -1.23 -11.88 3.11
CA GLY A 245 -2.55 -11.34 3.38
C GLY A 245 -2.50 -10.10 4.26
N LEU A 246 -3.67 -9.48 4.38
CA LEU A 246 -3.91 -8.30 5.18
C LEU A 246 -4.97 -8.60 6.23
N ILE A 247 -4.74 -8.10 7.43
CA ILE A 247 -5.76 -7.94 8.47
C ILE A 247 -5.99 -6.44 8.63
N VAL A 248 -7.22 -5.99 8.41
CA VAL A 248 -7.57 -4.57 8.38
C VAL A 248 -8.70 -4.30 9.37
N TYR A 249 -8.54 -3.23 10.15
CA TYR A 249 -9.56 -2.70 11.04
C TYR A 249 -9.69 -1.20 10.80
N ILE A 250 -10.91 -0.69 10.70
CA ILE A 250 -11.18 0.73 10.48
C ILE A 250 -12.22 1.19 11.49
N GLU A 251 -11.95 2.29 12.18
CA GLU A 251 -12.92 2.91 13.09
C GLU A 251 -12.99 4.42 12.89
N GLU A 252 -14.16 4.98 13.15
CA GLU A 252 -14.35 6.44 13.13
C GLU A 252 -13.69 7.05 14.36
N PHE A 253 -12.78 8.01 14.13
CA PHE A 253 -12.18 8.78 15.19
C PHE A 253 -13.18 9.82 15.70
N LYS A 254 -13.43 9.79 17.01
CA LYS A 254 -14.24 10.79 17.70
C LYS A 254 -13.32 11.57 18.64
N PRO A 255 -13.10 12.89 18.42
CA PRO A 255 -12.38 13.69 19.38
C PRO A 255 -13.15 13.66 20.71
N SER A 256 -12.44 13.43 21.81
CA SER A 256 -13.00 13.51 23.16
C SER A 256 -13.57 14.92 23.37
N GLN A 257 -14.85 15.02 23.68
CA GLN A 257 -15.58 16.29 23.86
C GLN A 257 -15.14 17.11 25.10
N ASP A 258 -14.10 16.69 25.82
CA ASP A 258 -13.67 17.31 27.08
C ASP A 258 -12.69 18.49 26.91
N SER A 259 -12.15 18.75 25.72
CA SER A 259 -11.19 19.87 25.53
C SER A 259 -11.83 21.26 25.44
N SER A 260 -13.16 21.36 25.56
CA SER A 260 -13.91 22.63 25.49
C SER A 260 -14.52 23.08 26.82
N ARG A 261 -14.12 22.47 27.96
CA ARG A 261 -14.60 22.85 29.31
C ARG A 261 -13.53 23.44 30.23
N GLU A 262 -12.27 23.55 29.79
CA GLU A 262 -11.18 24.13 30.59
C GLU A 262 -10.83 25.59 30.23
N GLU A 263 -11.55 26.21 29.28
CA GLU A 263 -11.38 27.63 28.90
C GLU A 263 -12.64 28.48 29.19
N SER A 264 -13.27 28.31 30.36
CA SER A 264 -14.34 29.23 30.82
C SER A 264 -14.22 29.56 32.28
#